data_AF-C0N357-F1
#
_entry.id   AF-C0N357-F1
#
_cell.length_a   1.000
_cell.length_b   1.000
_cell.length_c   1.000
_cell.angle_alpha   90.00
_cell.angle_beta   90.00
_cell.angle_gamma   90.00
#
_symmetry.space_group_name_H-M   'P 1'
#
loop_
_entity.id
_entity.type
_entity.pdbx_description
1 polymer ?
#
loop_
_entity_poly.entity_id
_entity_poly.type
_entity_poly.pdbx_seq_one_letter_code
_entity_poly.pdbx_strand_id
1 'polypeptide(L)'
;MFSKWQWFLTQLTRTLWVRASLFALLAIFTALVAIPVERYITTPFPLSIGSESVGALLNILASSMLAVTTFSLSVMVSAYTAASSAATPRATQLVRQDTTTQNVLATFIGSFLFSLVGIIALSTDVYGENGRLILFAVTIAVVIIIVVTILRWIEHLSLLGRLGETTNRVEEAASNAIQQRIDHPCLGAKRLDPENLPTYRDNAVFANKTGYVQHIDVGILNRCAENYDTEIAVLSEPGQFIHPAEPLVCFGGELDEGIETEIRAAFSLGNERSFDQDPRFGMSVMAEIASRALSPAVNDPGTAIDIISRAVRLIAPWREHRSITDDDEQIIYKHVRVAEIHLNDLFDDIFLPIGRDGAGMIEIQLRLQKSLLALKQICKDCFSEQVARHSDMAYQRAEHALSLQADKDRLHQVIDKIRHS
;
A
#
# COMPACT_ATOMS: atom_id res chain seq x y z
N MET A 1 -0.87 -9.99 13.11
CA MET A 1 0.07 -9.72 12.00
C MET A 1 -0.05 -10.78 10.92
N PHE A 2 0.17 -10.41 9.65
CA PHE A 2 0.10 -11.36 8.54
C PHE A 2 1.36 -12.23 8.48
N SER A 3 1.17 -13.52 8.23
CA SER A 3 2.26 -14.42 7.84
C SER A 3 2.81 -14.04 6.46
N LYS A 4 4.05 -14.43 6.15
CA LYS A 4 4.70 -14.20 4.85
C LYS A 4 3.87 -14.76 3.70
N TRP A 5 3.22 -15.90 3.89
CA TRP A 5 2.33 -16.49 2.87
C TRP A 5 1.09 -15.64 2.64
N GLN A 6 0.44 -15.15 3.70
CA GLN A 6 -0.69 -14.23 3.57
C GLN A 6 -0.27 -12.91 2.92
N TRP A 7 0.89 -12.38 3.29
CA TRP A 7 1.46 -11.18 2.67
C TRP A 7 1.76 -11.39 1.18
N PHE A 8 2.39 -12.51 0.83
CA PHE A 8 2.67 -12.86 -0.56
C PHE A 8 1.39 -13.04 -1.37
N LEU A 9 0.37 -13.71 -0.82
CA LEU A 9 -0.95 -13.83 -1.44
C LEU A 9 -1.63 -12.47 -1.63
N THR A 10 -1.52 -11.59 -0.64
CA THR A 10 -2.03 -10.21 -0.73
C THR A 10 -1.33 -9.46 -1.85
N GLN A 11 -0.01 -9.61 -1.98
CA GLN A 11 0.75 -8.99 -3.06
C GLN A 11 0.41 -9.57 -4.44
N LEU A 12 0.22 -10.88 -4.52
CA LEU A 12 -0.16 -11.57 -5.75
C LEU A 12 -1.56 -11.13 -6.22
N THR A 13 -2.52 -11.03 -5.29
CA THR A 13 -3.88 -10.56 -5.56
C THR A 13 -3.96 -9.06 -5.87
N ARG A 14 -2.92 -8.28 -5.58
CA ARG A 14 -2.80 -6.87 -6.03
C ARG A 14 -2.28 -6.74 -7.47
N THR A 15 -2.02 -7.85 -8.16
CA THR A 15 -1.58 -7.84 -9.57
C THR A 15 -2.72 -8.08 -10.56
N LEU A 16 -2.75 -7.28 -11.61
CA LEU A 16 -3.78 -7.33 -12.65
C LEU A 16 -3.84 -8.69 -13.36
N TRP A 17 -2.69 -9.29 -13.69
CA TRP A 17 -2.65 -10.53 -14.46
C TRP A 17 -3.25 -11.71 -13.69
N VAL A 18 -3.09 -11.77 -12.38
CA VAL A 18 -3.68 -12.83 -11.53
C VAL A 18 -5.20 -12.70 -11.51
N ARG A 19 -5.72 -11.49 -11.32
CA ARG A 19 -7.17 -11.25 -11.32
C ARG A 19 -7.79 -11.54 -12.66
N ALA A 20 -7.19 -11.04 -13.75
CA ALA A 20 -7.63 -11.33 -15.10
C ALA A 20 -7.62 -12.83 -15.37
N SER A 21 -6.57 -13.55 -14.95
CA SER A 21 -6.48 -15.01 -15.10
C SER A 21 -7.55 -15.74 -14.29
N LEU A 22 -7.83 -15.31 -13.05
CA LEU A 22 -8.87 -15.90 -12.22
C LEU A 22 -10.27 -15.71 -12.81
N PHE A 23 -10.58 -14.50 -13.28
CA PHE A 23 -11.86 -14.19 -13.93
C PHE A 23 -12.00 -14.92 -15.26
N ALA A 24 -10.91 -15.04 -16.03
CA ALA A 24 -10.85 -15.86 -17.23
C ALA A 24 -11.16 -17.33 -16.94
N LEU A 25 -10.50 -17.92 -15.93
CA LEU A 25 -10.75 -19.30 -15.52
C LEU A 25 -12.19 -19.48 -15.04
N LEU A 26 -12.73 -18.56 -14.24
CA LEU A 26 -14.11 -18.58 -13.78
C LEU A 26 -15.10 -18.49 -14.94
N ALA A 27 -14.85 -17.63 -15.92
CA ALA A 27 -15.65 -17.48 -17.13
C ALA A 27 -15.67 -18.77 -17.96
N ILE A 28 -14.50 -19.36 -18.21
CA ILE A 28 -14.36 -20.64 -18.94
C ILE A 28 -15.09 -21.74 -18.18
N PHE A 29 -14.86 -21.84 -16.86
CA PHE A 29 -15.52 -22.82 -16.00
C PHE A 29 -17.05 -22.66 -16.05
N THR A 30 -17.56 -21.43 -15.92
CA THR A 30 -19.00 -21.15 -15.95
C THR A 30 -19.63 -21.56 -17.28
N ALA A 31 -18.96 -21.32 -18.42
CA ALA A 31 -19.42 -21.80 -19.71
C ALA A 31 -19.46 -23.34 -19.76
N LEU A 32 -18.38 -24.02 -19.36
CA LEU A 32 -18.27 -25.47 -19.46
C LEU A 32 -19.17 -26.24 -18.48
N VAL A 33 -19.46 -25.69 -17.29
CA VAL A 33 -20.30 -26.32 -16.27
C VAL A 33 -21.74 -26.54 -16.74
N ALA A 34 -22.25 -25.73 -17.67
CA ALA A 34 -23.59 -25.94 -18.23
C ALA A 34 -23.73 -27.30 -18.95
N ILE A 35 -22.63 -27.89 -19.44
CA ILE A 35 -22.60 -29.19 -20.13
C ILE A 35 -22.92 -30.37 -19.19
N PRO A 36 -22.19 -30.59 -18.07
CA PRO A 36 -22.52 -31.67 -17.14
C PRO A 36 -23.81 -31.41 -16.34
N VAL A 37 -24.15 -30.14 -16.03
CA VAL A 37 -25.37 -29.81 -15.27
C VAL A 37 -26.64 -30.24 -16.02
N GLU A 38 -26.63 -30.17 -17.35
CA GLU A 38 -27.72 -30.69 -18.18
C GLU A 38 -28.04 -32.16 -17.89
N ARG A 39 -27.04 -33.01 -17.63
CA ARG A 39 -27.25 -34.44 -17.34
C ARG A 39 -28.04 -34.70 -16.05
N TYR A 40 -28.11 -33.72 -15.15
CA TYR A 40 -28.86 -33.81 -13.90
C TYR A 40 -30.30 -33.26 -14.02
N ILE A 41 -30.63 -32.55 -15.10
CA ILE A 41 -31.96 -31.98 -15.32
C ILE A 41 -32.76 -32.91 -16.24
N THR A 42 -33.58 -33.76 -15.65
CA THR A 42 -34.39 -34.76 -16.37
C THR A 42 -35.70 -34.21 -16.94
N THR A 43 -36.12 -33.02 -16.54
CA THR A 43 -37.36 -32.37 -17.04
C THR A 43 -37.02 -31.29 -18.07
N PRO A 44 -37.55 -31.36 -19.30
CA PRO A 44 -37.37 -30.29 -20.28
C PRO A 44 -38.08 -29.02 -19.79
N PHE A 45 -37.38 -27.89 -19.82
CA PHE A 45 -37.99 -26.61 -19.52
C PHE A 45 -39.00 -26.22 -20.62
N PRO A 46 -40.12 -25.58 -20.27
CA PRO A 46 -41.17 -25.22 -21.23
C PRO A 46 -40.80 -24.09 -22.21
N LEU A 47 -39.55 -23.61 -22.19
CA LEU A 47 -39.09 -22.44 -22.95
C LEU A 47 -37.93 -22.82 -23.88
N SER A 48 -38.20 -23.08 -25.16
CA SER A 48 -37.13 -23.35 -26.13
C SER A 48 -36.45 -22.05 -26.57
N ILE A 49 -35.22 -21.81 -26.11
CA ILE A 49 -34.41 -20.67 -26.60
C ILE A 49 -33.54 -21.17 -27.77
N GLY A 50 -33.71 -20.55 -28.93
CA GLY A 50 -32.93 -20.89 -30.12
C GLY A 50 -31.44 -20.58 -29.95
N SER A 51 -30.58 -21.47 -30.47
CA SER A 51 -29.11 -21.28 -30.47
C SER A 51 -28.69 -19.99 -31.18
N GLU A 52 -29.45 -19.54 -32.18
CA GLU A 52 -29.23 -18.28 -32.88
C GLU A 52 -29.31 -17.06 -31.96
N SER A 53 -30.30 -17.01 -31.06
CA SER A 53 -30.47 -15.87 -30.14
C SER A 53 -29.33 -15.79 -29.12
N VAL A 54 -28.92 -16.94 -28.56
CA VAL A 54 -27.78 -17.00 -27.63
C VAL A 54 -26.49 -16.65 -28.36
N GLY A 55 -26.25 -17.23 -29.53
CA GLY A 55 -25.07 -16.97 -30.35
C GLY A 55 -24.95 -15.50 -30.77
N ALA A 56 -26.07 -14.83 -31.09
CA ALA A 56 -26.07 -13.41 -31.40
C ALA A 56 -25.62 -12.55 -30.21
N LEU A 57 -26.15 -12.81 -29.00
CA LEU A 57 -25.73 -12.09 -27.78
C LEU A 57 -24.25 -12.33 -27.47
N LEU A 58 -23.79 -13.58 -27.54
CA LEU A 58 -22.38 -13.90 -27.30
C LEU A 58 -21.46 -13.23 -28.34
N ASN A 59 -21.85 -13.15 -29.62
CA ASN A 59 -21.07 -12.44 -30.64
C ASN A 59 -20.99 -10.93 -30.38
N ILE A 60 -22.10 -10.31 -29.96
CA ILE A 60 -22.11 -8.88 -29.56
C ILE A 60 -21.18 -8.67 -28.37
N LEU A 61 -21.22 -9.54 -27.38
CA LEU A 61 -20.33 -9.48 -26.22
C LEU A 61 -18.86 -9.68 -26.62
N ALA A 62 -18.54 -10.71 -27.40
CA ALA A 62 -17.17 -10.99 -27.82
C ALA A 62 -16.54 -9.83 -28.60
N SER A 63 -17.27 -9.23 -29.55
CA SER A 63 -16.77 -8.10 -30.33
C SER A 63 -16.65 -6.81 -29.53
N SER A 64 -17.66 -6.48 -28.71
CA SER A 64 -17.68 -5.23 -27.93
C SER A 64 -16.71 -5.24 -26.76
N MET A 65 -16.57 -6.36 -26.05
CA MET A 65 -15.75 -6.43 -24.83
C MET A 65 -14.26 -6.31 -25.09
N LEU A 66 -13.77 -6.77 -26.25
CA LEU A 66 -12.37 -6.55 -26.63
C LEU A 66 -12.08 -5.06 -26.85
N ALA A 67 -12.98 -4.34 -27.52
CA ALA A 67 -12.87 -2.90 -27.74
C ALA A 67 -12.95 -2.11 -26.43
N VAL A 68 -13.92 -2.43 -25.56
CA VAL A 68 -14.07 -1.80 -24.24
C VAL A 68 -12.87 -2.06 -23.35
N THR A 69 -12.30 -3.28 -23.38
CA THR A 69 -11.07 -3.63 -22.66
C THR A 69 -9.90 -2.79 -23.14
N THR A 70 -9.71 -2.68 -24.45
CA THR A 70 -8.61 -1.91 -25.05
C THR A 70 -8.71 -0.42 -24.70
N PHE A 71 -9.92 0.15 -24.80
CA PHE A 71 -10.19 1.52 -24.37
C PHE A 71 -9.88 1.71 -22.88
N SER A 72 -10.39 0.83 -22.03
CA SER A 72 -10.21 0.92 -20.57
C SER A 72 -8.74 0.78 -20.16
N LEU A 73 -7.98 -0.10 -20.81
CA LEU A 73 -6.54 -0.25 -20.59
C LEU A 73 -5.79 1.03 -20.98
N SER A 74 -6.18 1.66 -22.09
CA SER A 74 -5.57 2.91 -22.57
C SER A 74 -5.81 4.07 -21.61
N VAL A 75 -7.02 4.17 -21.06
CA VAL A 75 -7.35 5.18 -20.06
C VAL A 75 -6.60 4.93 -18.75
N MET A 76 -6.51 3.66 -18.31
CA MET A 76 -5.72 3.30 -17.13
C MET A 76 -4.24 3.70 -17.27
N VAL A 77 -3.60 3.38 -18.40
CA VAL A 77 -2.19 3.75 -18.67
C VAL A 77 -2.02 5.27 -18.69
N SER A 78 -2.98 5.99 -19.28
CA SER A 78 -2.98 7.46 -19.29
C SER A 78 -3.10 8.03 -17.88
N ALA A 79 -3.98 7.48 -17.04
CA ALA A 79 -4.15 7.88 -15.65
C ALA A 79 -2.89 7.59 -14.81
N TYR A 80 -2.21 6.46 -15.02
CA TYR A 80 -0.94 6.15 -14.35
C TYR A 80 0.17 7.13 -14.74
N THR A 81 0.21 7.50 -16.02
CA THR A 81 1.17 8.50 -16.53
C THR A 81 0.89 9.88 -15.93
N ALA A 82 -0.39 10.27 -15.83
CA ALA A 82 -0.80 11.51 -15.17
C ALA A 82 -0.43 11.51 -13.68
N ALA A 83 -0.72 10.44 -12.95
CA ALA A 83 -0.35 10.31 -11.54
C ALA A 83 1.17 10.37 -11.33
N SER A 84 1.95 9.67 -12.16
CA SER A 84 3.42 9.72 -12.10
C SER A 84 4.00 11.10 -12.43
N SER A 85 3.27 11.90 -13.21
CA SER A 85 3.68 13.25 -13.61
C SER A 85 3.24 14.32 -12.60
N ALA A 86 2.11 14.12 -11.92
CA ALA A 86 1.59 15.06 -10.93
C ALA A 86 2.12 14.78 -9.51
N ALA A 87 2.25 13.51 -9.12
CA ALA A 87 2.72 13.06 -7.82
C ALA A 87 4.16 12.56 -7.92
N THR A 88 4.43 11.28 -7.69
CA THR A 88 5.77 10.68 -7.79
C THR A 88 5.69 9.24 -8.31
N PRO A 89 6.78 8.68 -8.89
CA PRO A 89 6.79 7.27 -9.31
C PRO A 89 6.43 6.29 -8.18
N ARG A 90 6.78 6.62 -6.92
CA ARG A 90 6.48 5.79 -5.74
C ARG A 90 5.01 5.88 -5.34
N ALA A 91 4.39 7.05 -5.44
CA ALA A 91 2.94 7.18 -5.25
C ALA A 91 2.16 6.39 -6.33
N THR A 92 2.66 6.35 -7.57
CA THR A 92 2.07 5.57 -8.67
C THR A 92 2.05 4.06 -8.40
N GLN A 93 2.94 3.54 -7.55
CA GLN A 93 2.93 2.12 -7.15
C GLN A 93 1.58 1.75 -6.53
N LEU A 94 1.02 2.61 -5.65
CA LEU A 94 -0.31 2.40 -5.08
C LEU A 94 -1.38 2.54 -6.17
N VAL A 95 -1.28 3.55 -7.04
CA VAL A 95 -2.22 3.74 -8.17
C VAL A 95 -2.36 2.47 -9.02
N ARG A 96 -1.24 1.78 -9.31
CA ARG A 96 -1.21 0.51 -10.05
C ARG A 96 -1.88 -0.67 -9.33
N GLN A 97 -1.92 -0.64 -8.00
CA GLN A 97 -2.56 -1.66 -7.16
C GLN A 97 -4.06 -1.39 -6.95
N ASP A 98 -4.65 -0.45 -7.70
CA ASP A 98 -6.08 -0.16 -7.63
C ASP A 98 -6.92 -1.38 -8.04
N THR A 99 -7.56 -1.97 -7.03
CA THR A 99 -8.38 -3.16 -7.18
C THR A 99 -9.64 -2.94 -8.00
N THR A 100 -10.19 -1.71 -7.99
CA THR A 100 -11.41 -1.38 -8.73
C THR A 100 -11.14 -1.40 -10.22
N THR A 101 -10.08 -0.70 -10.66
CA THR A 101 -9.63 -0.71 -12.06
C THR A 101 -9.28 -2.12 -12.53
N GLN A 102 -8.56 -2.89 -11.72
CA GLN A 102 -8.19 -4.27 -12.07
C GLN A 102 -9.42 -5.19 -12.19
N ASN A 103 -10.42 -5.06 -11.32
CA ASN A 103 -11.64 -5.86 -11.37
C ASN A 103 -12.50 -5.51 -12.59
N VAL A 104 -12.60 -4.23 -12.94
CA VAL A 104 -13.31 -3.78 -14.14
C VAL A 104 -12.68 -4.40 -15.38
N LEU A 105 -11.35 -4.28 -15.54
CA LEU A 105 -10.62 -4.86 -16.67
C LEU A 105 -10.73 -6.39 -16.70
N ALA A 106 -10.58 -7.06 -15.55
CA ALA A 106 -10.73 -8.50 -15.44
C ALA A 106 -12.15 -8.97 -15.82
N THR A 107 -13.18 -8.19 -15.50
CA THR A 107 -14.58 -8.49 -15.88
C THR A 107 -14.77 -8.39 -17.39
N PHE A 108 -14.21 -7.39 -18.05
CA PHE A 108 -14.30 -7.25 -19.51
C PHE A 108 -13.52 -8.34 -20.27
N ILE A 109 -12.34 -8.72 -19.79
CA ILE A 109 -11.57 -9.84 -20.34
C ILE A 109 -12.32 -11.17 -20.09
N GLY A 110 -12.85 -11.35 -18.88
CA GLY A 110 -13.62 -12.53 -18.50
C GLY A 110 -14.88 -12.69 -19.34
N SER A 111 -15.64 -11.62 -19.58
CA SER A 111 -16.83 -11.66 -20.42
C SER A 111 -16.50 -11.96 -21.89
N PHE A 112 -15.42 -11.38 -22.42
CA PHE A 112 -14.91 -11.72 -23.76
C PHE A 112 -14.62 -13.23 -23.88
N LEU A 113 -13.89 -13.79 -22.91
CA LEU A 113 -13.53 -15.21 -22.91
C LEU A 113 -14.73 -16.13 -22.68
N PHE A 114 -15.64 -15.76 -21.77
CA PHE A 114 -16.93 -16.44 -21.58
C PHE A 114 -17.68 -16.52 -22.91
N SER A 115 -17.77 -15.41 -23.64
CA SER A 115 -18.46 -15.37 -24.92
C SER A 115 -17.77 -16.20 -26.00
N LEU A 116 -16.44 -16.16 -26.08
CA LEU A 116 -15.68 -16.97 -27.03
C LEU A 116 -15.88 -18.47 -26.78
N VAL A 117 -15.76 -18.91 -25.53
CA VAL A 117 -15.98 -20.32 -25.16
C VAL A 117 -17.43 -20.73 -25.38
N GLY A 118 -18.38 -19.86 -25.03
CA GLY A 118 -19.80 -20.10 -25.29
C GLY A 118 -20.12 -20.26 -26.78
N ILE A 119 -19.53 -19.43 -27.65
CA ILE A 119 -19.65 -19.55 -29.11
C ILE A 119 -19.06 -20.87 -29.61
N ILE A 120 -17.86 -21.24 -29.17
CA ILE A 120 -17.21 -22.49 -29.57
C ILE A 120 -18.06 -23.69 -29.13
N ALA A 121 -18.55 -23.70 -27.89
CA ALA A 121 -19.35 -24.81 -27.39
C ALA A 121 -20.72 -24.90 -28.09
N LEU A 122 -21.35 -23.76 -28.44
CA LEU A 122 -22.56 -23.74 -29.27
C LEU A 122 -22.31 -24.24 -30.70
N SER A 123 -21.19 -23.87 -31.32
CA SER A 123 -20.87 -24.28 -32.71
C SER A 123 -20.51 -25.76 -32.83
N THR A 124 -20.02 -26.37 -31.75
CA THR A 124 -19.78 -27.82 -31.66
C THR A 124 -21.00 -28.65 -31.27
N ASP A 125 -22.18 -28.03 -31.11
CA ASP A 125 -23.44 -28.67 -30.68
C ASP A 125 -23.33 -29.48 -29.37
N VAL A 126 -22.40 -29.07 -28.49
CA VAL A 126 -22.14 -29.75 -27.21
C VAL A 126 -23.23 -29.45 -26.17
N TYR A 127 -24.00 -28.37 -26.36
CA TYR A 127 -25.15 -28.03 -25.52
C TYR A 127 -26.45 -28.63 -26.09
N GLY A 128 -27.15 -29.43 -25.28
CA GLY A 128 -28.54 -29.78 -25.56
C GLY A 128 -29.51 -28.64 -25.22
N GLU A 129 -30.81 -28.88 -25.34
CA GLU A 129 -31.86 -27.85 -25.18
C GLU A 129 -31.82 -27.19 -23.78
N ASN A 130 -31.62 -27.98 -22.73
CA ASN A 130 -31.55 -27.48 -21.37
C ASN A 130 -30.23 -26.73 -21.12
N GLY A 131 -29.11 -27.20 -21.70
CA GLY A 131 -27.81 -26.51 -21.64
C GLY A 131 -27.85 -25.11 -22.27
N ARG A 132 -28.56 -24.96 -23.40
CA ARG A 132 -28.74 -23.66 -24.09
C ARG A 132 -29.52 -22.65 -23.25
N LEU A 133 -30.55 -23.10 -22.54
CA LEU A 133 -31.32 -22.28 -21.61
C LEU A 133 -30.47 -21.77 -20.44
N ILE A 134 -29.66 -22.65 -19.84
CA ILE A 134 -28.72 -22.27 -18.77
C ILE A 134 -27.72 -21.25 -19.29
N LEU A 135 -27.12 -21.52 -20.46
CA LEU A 135 -26.17 -20.59 -21.09
C LEU A 135 -26.80 -19.23 -21.36
N PHE A 136 -28.05 -19.18 -21.82
CA PHE A 136 -28.78 -17.93 -22.01
C PHE A 136 -28.99 -17.18 -20.70
N ALA A 137 -29.45 -17.85 -19.65
CA ALA A 137 -29.65 -17.22 -18.33
C ALA A 137 -28.35 -16.65 -17.77
N VAL A 138 -27.25 -17.41 -17.86
CA VAL A 138 -25.91 -16.94 -17.49
C VAL A 138 -25.47 -15.77 -18.36
N THR A 139 -25.73 -15.80 -19.66
CA THR A 139 -25.40 -14.70 -20.58
C THR A 139 -26.11 -13.42 -20.17
N ILE A 140 -27.40 -13.47 -19.81
CA ILE A 140 -28.13 -12.31 -19.30
C ILE A 140 -27.53 -11.81 -17.98
N ALA A 141 -27.15 -12.70 -17.06
CA ALA A 141 -26.47 -12.31 -15.83
C ALA A 141 -25.12 -11.61 -16.10
N VAL A 142 -24.33 -12.13 -17.05
CA VAL A 142 -23.07 -11.52 -17.50
C VAL A 142 -23.33 -10.13 -18.10
N VAL A 143 -24.37 -9.96 -18.93
CA VAL A 143 -24.75 -8.65 -19.49
C VAL A 143 -25.06 -7.65 -18.37
N ILE A 144 -25.84 -8.05 -17.35
CA ILE A 144 -26.17 -7.19 -16.22
C ILE A 144 -24.90 -6.79 -15.45
N ILE A 145 -24.00 -7.75 -15.18
CA ILE A 145 -22.71 -7.50 -14.52
C ILE A 145 -21.87 -6.49 -15.33
N ILE A 146 -21.81 -6.63 -16.66
CA ILE A 146 -21.07 -5.72 -17.54
C ILE A 146 -21.65 -4.31 -17.45
N VAL A 147 -22.98 -4.15 -17.54
CA VAL A 147 -23.63 -2.83 -17.47
C VAL A 147 -23.30 -2.14 -16.14
N VAL A 148 -23.43 -2.84 -15.02
CA VAL A 148 -23.07 -2.30 -13.69
C VAL A 148 -21.59 -1.96 -13.61
N THR A 149 -20.74 -2.81 -14.18
CA THR A 149 -19.28 -2.61 -14.19
C THR A 149 -18.88 -1.39 -15.01
N ILE A 150 -19.50 -1.16 -16.17
CA ILE A 150 -19.28 0.03 -17.00
C ILE A 150 -19.72 1.30 -16.26
N LEU A 151 -20.88 1.29 -15.59
CA LEU A 151 -21.34 2.45 -14.82
C LEU A 151 -20.36 2.79 -13.69
N ARG A 152 -19.92 1.78 -12.92
CA ARG A 152 -18.89 1.95 -11.89
C ARG A 152 -17.57 2.44 -12.48
N TRP A 153 -17.20 1.96 -13.66
CA TRP A 153 -15.98 2.39 -14.33
C TRP A 153 -16.04 3.88 -14.69
N ILE A 154 -17.16 4.34 -15.26
CA ILE A 154 -17.34 5.76 -15.61
C ILE A 154 -17.23 6.66 -14.38
N GLU A 155 -17.85 6.27 -13.26
CA GLU A 155 -17.74 7.00 -12.00
C GLU A 155 -16.29 7.05 -11.51
N HIS A 156 -15.61 5.90 -11.51
CA HIS A 156 -14.23 5.75 -11.04
C HIS A 156 -13.21 6.51 -11.91
N LEU A 157 -13.44 6.57 -13.23
CA LEU A 157 -12.63 7.30 -14.19
C LEU A 157 -12.49 8.79 -13.86
N SER A 158 -13.50 9.38 -13.22
CA SER A 158 -13.49 10.80 -12.84
C SER A 158 -12.51 11.13 -11.71
N LEU A 159 -12.03 10.11 -10.99
CA LEU A 159 -11.14 10.22 -9.83
C LEU A 159 -9.71 9.75 -10.16
N LEU A 160 -9.59 8.77 -11.05
CA LEU A 160 -8.32 8.19 -11.50
C LEU A 160 -7.35 9.26 -12.03
N GLY A 161 -6.11 9.23 -11.54
CA GLY A 161 -5.05 10.13 -11.99
C GLY A 161 -5.11 11.55 -11.40
N ARG A 162 -6.13 11.89 -10.60
CA ARG A 162 -6.15 13.15 -9.85
C ARG A 162 -5.12 13.09 -8.72
N LEU A 163 -4.39 14.20 -8.55
CA LEU A 163 -3.39 14.32 -7.50
C LEU A 163 -4.00 14.07 -6.11
N GLY A 164 -5.19 14.64 -5.84
CA GLY A 164 -5.90 14.43 -4.57
C GLY A 164 -6.17 12.97 -4.25
N GLU A 165 -6.60 12.18 -5.24
CA GLU A 165 -6.85 10.74 -5.05
C GLU A 165 -5.55 9.97 -4.84
N THR A 166 -4.51 10.30 -5.60
CA THR A 166 -3.18 9.68 -5.42
C THR A 166 -2.64 9.95 -4.01
N THR A 167 -2.78 11.18 -3.53
CA THR A 167 -2.37 11.57 -2.18
C THR A 167 -3.24 10.91 -1.11
N ASN A 168 -4.56 10.77 -1.31
CA ASN A 168 -5.45 10.04 -0.39
C ASN A 168 -4.97 8.60 -0.19
N ARG A 169 -4.58 7.92 -1.27
CA ARG A 169 -4.11 6.53 -1.20
C ARG A 169 -2.77 6.40 -0.49
N VAL A 170 -1.87 7.37 -0.68
CA VAL A 170 -0.61 7.42 0.09
C VAL A 170 -0.90 7.67 1.57
N GLU A 171 -1.80 8.61 1.90
CA GLU A 171 -2.22 8.89 3.28
C GLU A 171 -2.85 7.65 3.93
N GLU A 172 -3.74 6.94 3.24
CA GLU A 172 -4.36 5.70 3.75
C GLU A 172 -3.31 4.61 4.01
N ALA A 173 -2.40 4.38 3.06
CA ALA A 173 -1.33 3.40 3.22
C ALA A 173 -0.39 3.76 4.38
N ALA A 174 0.00 5.02 4.51
CA ALA A 174 0.81 5.52 5.61
C ALA A 174 0.08 5.39 6.96
N SER A 175 -1.20 5.76 7.01
CA SER A 175 -2.03 5.67 8.21
C SER A 175 -2.18 4.23 8.69
N ASN A 176 -2.37 3.28 7.78
CA ASN A 176 -2.46 1.87 8.12
C ASN A 176 -1.15 1.34 8.73
N ALA A 177 0.00 1.69 8.14
CA ALA A 177 1.31 1.31 8.66
C ALA A 177 1.64 1.98 10.00
N ILE A 178 1.24 3.25 10.19
CA ILE A 178 1.36 3.97 11.46
C ILE A 178 0.49 3.31 12.52
N GLN A 179 -0.78 3.03 12.23
CA GLN A 179 -1.69 2.38 13.18
C GLN A 179 -1.15 1.01 13.60
N GLN A 180 -0.61 0.23 12.66
CA GLN A 180 0.02 -1.05 12.98
C GLN A 180 1.19 -0.89 13.97
N ARG A 181 1.96 0.20 13.91
CA ARG A 181 3.06 0.50 14.84
C ARG A 181 2.62 1.15 16.13
N ILE A 182 1.42 1.73 16.18
CA ILE A 182 0.79 2.15 17.42
C ILE A 182 0.28 0.92 18.18
N ASP A 183 -0.45 0.04 17.49
CA ASP A 183 -1.02 -1.18 18.09
C ASP A 183 0.05 -2.23 18.43
N HIS A 184 1.14 -2.27 17.64
CA HIS A 184 2.25 -3.19 17.81
C HIS A 184 3.60 -2.47 17.61
N PRO A 185 4.09 -1.71 18.62
CA PRO A 185 5.34 -0.93 18.57
C PRO A 185 6.53 -1.69 17.98
N CYS A 186 6.75 -2.90 18.51
CA CYS A 186 7.84 -3.80 18.17
C CYS A 186 7.36 -4.95 17.27
N LEU A 187 6.34 -4.74 16.44
CA LEU A 187 5.76 -5.81 15.60
C LEU A 187 5.32 -7.04 16.43
N GLY A 188 4.74 -6.80 17.61
CA GLY A 188 4.25 -7.84 18.53
C GLY A 188 5.35 -8.62 19.27
N ALA A 189 6.61 -8.26 19.08
CA ALA A 189 7.77 -8.81 19.78
C ALA A 189 8.11 -8.00 21.04
N LYS A 190 9.09 -8.47 21.82
CA LYS A 190 9.69 -7.68 22.91
C LYS A 190 10.46 -6.49 22.35
N ARG A 191 10.70 -5.48 23.19
CA ARG A 191 11.52 -4.32 22.82
C ARG A 191 13.00 -4.73 22.72
N LEU A 192 13.64 -4.34 21.63
CA LEU A 192 15.09 -4.34 21.52
C LEU A 192 15.61 -2.98 21.98
N ASP A 193 16.44 -2.98 23.03
CA ASP A 193 17.10 -1.77 23.50
C ASP A 193 18.37 -1.53 22.66
N PRO A 194 18.47 -0.40 21.92
CA PRO A 194 19.67 -0.08 21.13
C PRO A 194 20.92 0.09 22.00
N GLU A 195 20.76 0.55 23.25
CA GLU A 195 21.86 0.79 24.18
C GLU A 195 22.31 -0.50 24.87
N ASN A 196 21.42 -1.49 24.96
CA ASN A 196 21.67 -2.79 25.57
C ASN A 196 21.36 -3.93 24.60
N LEU A 197 22.04 -3.92 23.46
CA LEU A 197 21.96 -5.02 22.51
C LEU A 197 22.52 -6.31 23.15
N PRO A 198 21.92 -7.47 22.86
CA PRO A 198 22.25 -8.71 23.56
C PRO A 198 23.71 -9.15 23.39
N THR A 199 24.23 -9.89 24.37
CA THR A 199 25.62 -10.39 24.40
C THR A 199 25.95 -11.34 23.24
N TYR A 200 24.94 -11.97 22.63
CA TYR A 200 25.07 -12.90 21.50
C TYR A 200 25.22 -12.21 20.13
N ARG A 201 25.78 -10.99 20.07
CA ARG A 201 25.95 -10.24 18.80
C ARG A 201 26.79 -10.99 17.75
N ASP A 202 27.67 -11.88 18.20
CA ASP A 202 28.65 -12.54 17.34
C ASP A 202 28.01 -13.55 16.38
N ASN A 203 26.79 -14.04 16.69
CA ASN A 203 26.05 -14.98 15.85
C ASN A 203 25.02 -14.23 14.97
N ALA A 204 25.54 -13.42 14.05
CA ALA A 204 24.74 -12.63 13.13
C ALA A 204 24.36 -13.43 11.88
N VAL A 205 23.10 -13.32 11.45
CA VAL A 205 22.64 -13.83 10.15
C VAL A 205 22.56 -12.66 9.18
N PHE A 206 23.29 -12.75 8.08
CA PHE A 206 23.40 -11.67 7.10
C PHE A 206 22.34 -11.75 6.01
N ALA A 207 22.20 -10.70 5.22
CA ALA A 207 21.40 -10.76 3.99
C ALA A 207 22.09 -11.63 2.92
N ASN A 208 21.32 -12.23 2.01
CA ASN A 208 21.87 -12.95 0.85
C ASN A 208 21.87 -12.12 -0.44
N LYS A 209 21.19 -10.96 -0.43
CA LYS A 209 21.07 -10.06 -1.57
C LYS A 209 20.93 -8.62 -1.10
N THR A 210 21.22 -7.69 -2.00
CA THR A 210 21.06 -6.25 -1.79
C THR A 210 19.65 -5.80 -2.14
N GLY A 211 19.05 -4.96 -1.30
CA GLY A 211 17.70 -4.44 -1.52
C GLY A 211 17.11 -3.79 -0.27
N TYR A 212 15.78 -3.72 -0.21
CA TYR A 212 15.02 -3.21 0.93
C TYR A 212 14.26 -4.33 1.63
N VAL A 213 14.20 -4.29 2.96
CA VAL A 213 13.31 -5.14 3.76
C VAL A 213 11.86 -4.68 3.53
N GLN A 214 11.05 -5.50 2.86
CA GLN A 214 9.65 -5.19 2.58
C GLN A 214 8.69 -5.72 3.65
N HIS A 215 9.05 -6.86 4.25
CA HIS A 215 8.24 -7.52 5.26
C HIS A 215 9.11 -8.40 6.16
N ILE A 216 8.79 -8.40 7.45
CA ILE A 216 9.37 -9.29 8.46
C ILE A 216 8.24 -10.14 9.05
N ASP A 217 8.35 -11.46 8.90
CA ASP A 217 7.48 -12.43 9.56
C ASP A 217 8.06 -12.79 10.93
N VAL A 218 7.68 -12.00 11.93
CA VAL A 218 8.11 -12.20 13.32
C VAL A 218 7.61 -13.55 13.88
N GLY A 219 6.53 -14.11 13.35
CA GLY A 219 6.01 -15.40 13.77
C GLY A 219 6.91 -16.58 13.37
N ILE A 220 7.52 -16.52 12.18
CA ILE A 220 8.56 -17.49 11.76
C ILE A 220 9.78 -17.36 12.67
N LEU A 221 10.26 -16.14 12.93
CA LEU A 221 11.39 -15.91 13.82
C LEU A 221 11.13 -16.44 15.23
N ASN A 222 9.96 -16.18 15.79
CA ASN A 222 9.61 -16.65 17.13
C ASN A 222 9.61 -18.17 17.22
N ARG A 223 9.04 -18.86 16.23
CA ARG A 223 8.98 -20.32 16.20
C ARG A 223 10.37 -20.93 16.08
N CYS A 224 11.23 -20.33 15.23
CA CYS A 224 12.62 -20.73 15.13
C CYS A 224 13.32 -20.59 16.49
N ALA A 225 13.22 -19.42 17.13
CA ALA A 225 13.83 -19.17 18.44
C ALA A 225 13.30 -20.10 19.55
N GLU A 226 11.99 -20.38 19.56
CA GLU A 226 11.34 -21.29 20.51
C GLU A 226 11.83 -22.74 20.37
N ASN A 227 12.03 -23.23 19.14
CA ASN A 227 12.53 -24.59 18.88
C ASN A 227 13.94 -24.84 19.46
N TYR A 228 14.74 -23.78 19.59
CA TYR A 228 16.11 -23.84 20.09
C TYR A 228 16.28 -23.20 21.48
N ASP A 229 15.18 -22.92 22.18
CA ASP A 229 15.15 -22.31 23.52
C ASP A 229 16.06 -21.07 23.65
N THR A 230 15.96 -20.16 22.66
CA THR A 230 16.80 -18.97 22.57
C THR A 230 16.00 -17.71 22.23
N GLU A 231 16.69 -16.57 22.09
CA GLU A 231 16.11 -15.30 21.63
C GLU A 231 16.75 -14.84 20.31
N ILE A 232 15.95 -14.16 19.48
CA ILE A 232 16.40 -13.48 18.25
C ILE A 232 16.27 -11.98 18.42
N ALA A 233 17.35 -11.24 18.20
CA ALA A 233 17.31 -9.78 18.09
C ALA A 233 17.30 -9.36 16.62
N VAL A 234 16.21 -8.71 16.20
CA VAL A 234 16.06 -8.21 14.84
C VAL A 234 16.78 -6.87 14.71
N LEU A 235 17.80 -6.83 13.85
CA LEU A 235 18.62 -5.65 13.61
C LEU A 235 18.16 -4.83 12.40
N SER A 236 17.49 -5.48 11.44
CA SER A 236 17.00 -4.82 10.24
C SER A 236 15.52 -4.44 10.35
N GLU A 237 15.18 -3.20 10.03
CA GLU A 237 13.79 -2.70 10.06
C GLU A 237 13.09 -2.79 8.69
N PRO A 238 11.75 -2.91 8.64
CA PRO A 238 11.00 -2.71 7.40
C PRO A 238 11.31 -1.34 6.80
N GLY A 239 11.69 -1.31 5.53
CA GLY A 239 12.11 -0.10 4.84
C GLY A 239 13.62 0.13 4.78
N GLN A 240 14.40 -0.58 5.60
CA GLN A 240 15.85 -0.44 5.63
C GLN A 240 16.49 -1.02 4.36
N PHE A 241 17.46 -0.29 3.81
CA PHE A 241 18.34 -0.79 2.78
C PHE A 241 19.39 -1.72 3.39
N ILE A 242 19.52 -2.91 2.83
CA ILE A 242 20.40 -3.96 3.30
C ILE A 242 21.28 -4.49 2.15
N HIS A 243 22.42 -5.06 2.50
CA HIS A 243 23.35 -5.72 1.59
C HIS A 243 23.99 -6.94 2.27
N PRO A 244 24.70 -7.84 1.56
CA PRO A 244 25.26 -9.06 2.17
C PRO A 244 26.26 -8.91 3.32
N ALA A 245 26.64 -7.68 3.67
CA ALA A 245 27.49 -7.37 4.83
C ALA A 245 26.70 -6.69 5.96
N GLU A 246 25.39 -6.50 5.79
CA GLU A 246 24.49 -5.97 6.80
C GLU A 246 23.78 -7.15 7.50
N PRO A 247 23.79 -7.21 8.84
CA PRO A 247 23.12 -8.26 9.59
C PRO A 247 21.61 -8.03 9.61
N LEU A 248 20.83 -9.09 9.42
CA LEU A 248 19.37 -9.09 9.56
C LEU A 248 18.96 -9.25 11.02
N VAL A 249 19.60 -10.22 11.70
CA VAL A 249 19.34 -10.57 13.09
C VAL A 249 20.61 -11.04 13.79
N CYS A 250 20.61 -11.02 15.12
CA CYS A 250 21.50 -11.83 15.96
C CYS A 250 20.70 -12.98 16.59
N PHE A 251 21.25 -14.19 16.54
CA PHE A 251 20.66 -15.41 17.08
C PHE A 251 21.37 -15.84 18.36
N GLY A 252 20.64 -16.10 19.44
CA GLY A 252 21.23 -16.40 20.75
C GLY A 252 21.81 -17.81 20.93
N GLY A 253 21.67 -18.70 19.95
CA GLY A 253 22.18 -20.08 19.98
C GLY A 253 23.30 -20.33 18.98
N GLU A 254 23.72 -21.59 18.84
CA GLU A 254 24.63 -22.01 17.78
C GLU A 254 23.93 -21.96 16.42
N LEU A 255 24.57 -21.35 15.42
CA LEU A 255 24.05 -21.26 14.06
C LEU A 255 24.50 -22.46 13.22
N ASP A 256 23.57 -23.01 12.45
CA ASP A 256 23.85 -23.89 11.32
C ASP A 256 23.17 -23.37 10.04
N GLU A 257 23.48 -23.98 8.89
CA GLU A 257 22.92 -23.57 7.59
C GLU A 257 21.37 -23.68 7.54
N GLY A 258 20.78 -24.59 8.31
CA GLY A 258 19.33 -24.78 8.38
C GLY A 258 18.65 -23.62 9.10
N ILE A 259 19.17 -23.23 10.27
CA ILE A 259 18.70 -22.10 11.06
C ILE A 259 18.86 -20.80 10.28
N GLU A 260 20.02 -20.58 9.64
CA GLU A 260 20.22 -19.41 8.79
C GLU A 260 19.20 -19.33 7.66
N THR A 261 18.88 -20.46 7.03
CA THR A 261 17.90 -20.53 5.94
C THR A 261 16.49 -20.21 6.45
N GLU A 262 16.11 -20.75 7.60
CA GLU A 262 14.81 -20.49 8.24
C GLU A 262 14.66 -19.01 8.63
N ILE A 263 15.69 -18.42 9.25
CA ILE A 263 15.73 -17.01 9.60
C ILE A 263 15.63 -16.13 8.35
N ARG A 264 16.44 -16.39 7.32
CA ARG A 264 16.38 -15.64 6.04
C ARG A 264 15.00 -15.79 5.37
N ALA A 265 14.33 -16.93 5.53
CA ALA A 265 12.99 -17.14 5.01
C ALA A 265 11.92 -16.30 5.72
N ALA A 266 12.17 -15.76 6.92
CA ALA A 266 11.27 -14.81 7.59
C ALA A 266 11.28 -13.41 6.94
N PHE A 267 12.33 -13.06 6.20
CA PHE A 267 12.45 -11.77 5.54
C PHE A 267 11.97 -11.83 4.08
N SER A 268 11.22 -10.80 3.66
CA SER A 268 10.93 -10.52 2.26
C SER A 268 11.73 -9.30 1.84
N LEU A 269 12.61 -9.49 0.86
CA LEU A 269 13.52 -8.47 0.36
C LEU A 269 13.20 -8.14 -1.10
N GLY A 270 13.14 -6.85 -1.44
CA GLY A 270 12.84 -6.37 -2.80
C GLY A 270 13.67 -5.17 -3.23
N ASN A 271 13.55 -4.77 -4.50
CA ASN A 271 14.32 -3.64 -5.07
C ASN A 271 13.77 -2.27 -4.68
N GLU A 272 12.54 -2.24 -4.16
CA GLU A 272 11.80 -1.04 -3.75
C GLU A 272 11.24 -1.25 -2.34
N ARG A 273 10.97 -0.15 -1.62
CA ARG A 273 10.27 -0.20 -0.33
C ARG A 273 8.81 -0.62 -0.53
N SER A 274 8.20 -1.17 0.51
CA SER A 274 6.76 -1.49 0.56
C SER A 274 6.08 -0.61 1.60
N PHE A 275 4.85 -0.17 1.36
CA PHE A 275 4.08 0.59 2.35
C PHE A 275 3.55 -0.27 3.51
N ASP A 276 3.50 -1.60 3.37
CA ASP A 276 2.70 -2.46 4.25
C ASP A 276 3.19 -2.47 5.71
N GLN A 277 4.50 -2.40 5.98
CA GLN A 277 5.08 -2.43 7.33
C GLN A 277 6.00 -1.23 7.63
N ASP A 278 6.07 -0.28 6.72
CA ASP A 278 7.02 0.83 6.72
C ASP A 278 6.27 2.17 6.71
N PRO A 279 5.92 2.72 7.89
CA PRO A 279 5.24 4.01 7.98
C PRO A 279 6.11 5.16 7.47
N ARG A 280 7.45 5.04 7.62
CA ARG A 280 8.41 6.05 7.17
C ARG A 280 8.35 6.24 5.65
N PHE A 281 8.12 5.18 4.88
CA PHE A 281 8.01 5.31 3.43
C PHE A 281 6.79 6.13 3.03
N GLY A 282 5.66 5.93 3.71
CA GLY A 282 4.48 6.77 3.54
C GLY A 282 4.79 8.25 3.75
N MET A 283 5.49 8.57 4.85
CA MET A 283 5.91 9.93 5.19
C MET A 283 6.86 10.52 4.15
N SER A 284 7.87 9.77 3.72
CA SER A 284 8.80 10.19 2.68
C SER A 284 8.09 10.46 1.35
N VAL A 285 7.15 9.60 0.93
CA VAL A 285 6.41 9.78 -0.33
C VAL A 285 5.50 11.01 -0.26
N MET A 286 4.87 11.28 0.89
CA MET A 286 4.11 12.51 1.11
C MET A 286 5.01 13.75 0.98
N ALA A 287 6.20 13.73 1.59
CA ALA A 287 7.18 14.79 1.44
C ALA A 287 7.66 14.96 -0.01
N GLU A 288 7.91 13.87 -0.74
CA GLU A 288 8.28 13.95 -2.16
C GLU A 288 7.19 14.64 -3.00
N ILE A 289 5.90 14.37 -2.72
CA ILE A 289 4.77 15.05 -3.40
C ILE A 289 4.80 16.55 -3.10
N ALA A 290 4.98 16.94 -1.84
CA ALA A 290 5.08 18.35 -1.46
C ALA A 290 6.32 19.02 -2.08
N SER A 291 7.49 18.41 -1.98
CA SER A 291 8.74 18.91 -2.58
C SER A 291 8.61 19.07 -4.09
N ARG A 292 7.95 18.14 -4.79
CA ARG A 292 7.69 18.29 -6.23
C ARG A 292 6.76 19.46 -6.52
N ALA A 293 5.70 19.63 -5.74
CA ALA A 293 4.78 20.75 -5.87
C ALA A 293 5.49 22.11 -5.64
N LEU A 294 6.43 22.16 -4.70
CA LEU A 294 7.25 23.35 -4.40
C LEU A 294 8.37 23.60 -5.41
N SER A 295 8.65 22.66 -6.30
CA SER A 295 9.72 22.82 -7.29
C SER A 295 9.43 24.00 -8.25
N PRO A 296 10.46 24.69 -8.77
CA PRO A 296 10.28 25.80 -9.71
C PRO A 296 9.48 25.43 -10.97
N ALA A 297 9.46 24.15 -11.34
CA ALA A 297 8.76 23.66 -12.53
C ALA A 297 7.23 23.52 -12.31
N VAL A 298 6.79 23.25 -11.08
CA VAL A 298 5.36 23.06 -10.76
C VAL A 298 4.79 24.29 -10.07
N ASN A 299 5.50 24.81 -9.07
CA ASN A 299 5.16 26.00 -8.30
C ASN A 299 3.69 26.03 -7.81
N ASP A 300 3.29 24.96 -7.12
CA ASP A 300 1.98 24.79 -6.48
C ASP A 300 2.09 24.69 -4.95
N PRO A 301 2.18 25.82 -4.23
CA PRO A 301 2.17 25.83 -2.77
C PRO A 301 0.90 25.23 -2.14
N GLY A 302 -0.22 25.23 -2.87
CA GLY A 302 -1.51 24.73 -2.38
C GLY A 302 -1.46 23.23 -2.08
N THR A 303 -0.85 22.45 -2.98
CA THR A 303 -0.62 21.02 -2.76
C THR A 303 0.29 20.78 -1.55
N ALA A 304 1.39 21.53 -1.39
CA ALA A 304 2.27 21.37 -0.24
C ALA A 304 1.57 21.71 1.09
N ILE A 305 0.70 22.72 1.11
CA ILE A 305 -0.14 23.07 2.26
C ILE A 305 -1.11 21.93 2.61
N ASP A 306 -1.72 21.28 1.61
CA ASP A 306 -2.55 20.09 1.83
C ASP A 306 -1.74 18.93 2.43
N ILE A 307 -0.56 18.64 1.90
CA ILE A 307 0.35 17.61 2.46
C ILE A 307 0.74 17.91 3.91
N ILE A 308 1.09 19.16 4.25
CA ILE A 308 1.39 19.53 5.64
C ILE A 308 0.17 19.28 6.56
N SER A 309 -1.03 19.49 6.05
CA SER A 309 -2.27 19.23 6.78
C SER A 309 -2.50 17.73 7.00
N ARG A 310 -2.17 16.91 6.00
CA ARG A 310 -2.18 15.44 6.07
C ARG A 310 -1.14 14.92 7.04
N ALA A 311 0.04 15.53 7.08
CA ALA A 311 1.10 15.18 8.04
C ALA A 311 0.60 15.24 9.48
N VAL A 312 -0.20 16.27 9.84
CA VAL A 312 -0.82 16.37 11.16
C VAL A 312 -1.78 15.21 11.42
N ARG A 313 -2.61 14.84 10.43
CA ARG A 313 -3.55 13.71 10.56
C ARG A 313 -2.83 12.36 10.70
N LEU A 314 -1.70 12.19 10.02
CA LEU A 314 -0.88 10.99 10.09
C LEU A 314 -0.14 10.86 11.43
N ILE A 315 0.38 11.97 11.96
CA ILE A 315 1.20 11.95 13.19
C ILE A 315 0.35 12.02 14.46
N ALA A 316 -0.78 12.72 14.46
CA ALA A 316 -1.59 12.91 15.66
C ALA A 316 -2.01 11.60 16.39
N PRO A 317 -2.37 10.50 15.68
CA PRO A 317 -2.64 9.22 16.31
C PRO A 317 -1.48 8.65 17.13
N TRP A 318 -0.23 9.03 16.84
CA TRP A 318 0.96 8.56 17.57
C TRP A 318 0.93 8.92 19.06
N ARG A 319 0.07 9.83 19.51
CA ARG A 319 -0.19 10.07 20.94
C ARG A 319 -0.67 8.81 21.70
N GLU A 320 -1.22 7.83 20.98
CA GLU A 320 -1.72 6.57 21.52
C GLU A 320 -0.62 5.50 21.57
N HIS A 321 0.53 5.75 20.93
CA HIS A 321 1.70 4.88 20.98
C HIS A 321 2.26 4.82 22.41
N ARG A 322 2.59 3.62 22.86
CA ARG A 322 3.18 3.37 24.18
C ARG A 322 4.41 2.49 24.00
N SER A 323 5.51 2.84 24.65
CA SER A 323 6.64 1.93 24.72
C SER A 323 6.28 0.75 25.63
N ILE A 324 6.60 -0.45 25.17
CA ILE A 324 6.26 -1.70 25.86
C ILE A 324 7.41 -2.17 26.75
N THR A 325 7.06 -2.81 27.86
CA THR A 325 8.00 -3.52 28.74
C THR A 325 7.99 -5.01 28.44
N ASP A 326 9.02 -5.75 28.86
CA ASP A 326 9.12 -7.20 28.58
C ASP A 326 7.97 -8.04 29.19
N ASP A 327 7.23 -7.49 30.17
CA ASP A 327 6.09 -8.13 30.84
C ASP A 327 4.72 -7.70 30.25
N ASP A 328 4.71 -6.96 29.14
CA ASP A 328 3.47 -6.45 28.54
C ASP A 328 2.61 -7.60 27.96
N GLU A 329 1.32 -7.61 28.30
CA GLU A 329 0.36 -8.63 27.83
C GLU A 329 0.13 -8.60 26.31
N GLN A 330 0.50 -7.50 25.64
CA GLN A 330 0.41 -7.37 24.18
C GLN A 330 1.56 -8.06 23.43
N ILE A 331 2.56 -8.59 24.14
CA ILE A 331 3.66 -9.35 23.53
C ILE A 331 3.13 -10.72 23.06
N ILE A 332 3.09 -10.89 21.74
CA ILE A 332 2.69 -12.13 21.06
C ILE A 332 3.90 -13.03 20.85
N TYR A 333 5.05 -12.45 20.52
CA TYR A 333 6.27 -13.16 20.12
C TYR A 333 7.36 -13.00 21.19
N LYS A 334 7.35 -13.92 22.16
CA LYS A 334 8.17 -13.83 23.39
C LYS A 334 9.66 -14.08 23.18
N HIS A 335 10.04 -14.74 22.09
CA HIS A 335 11.43 -15.13 21.80
C HIS A 335 12.10 -14.19 20.77
N VAL A 336 11.46 -13.07 20.42
CA VAL A 336 11.99 -12.11 19.46
C VAL A 336 12.05 -10.73 20.10
N ARG A 337 13.09 -9.97 19.78
CA ARG A 337 13.25 -8.55 20.14
C ARG A 337 13.35 -7.71 18.86
N VAL A 338 12.57 -6.64 18.79
CA VAL A 338 12.52 -5.71 17.64
C VAL A 338 12.60 -4.28 18.15
N ALA A 339 13.30 -3.41 17.43
CA ALA A 339 13.38 -1.99 17.75
C ALA A 339 12.04 -1.26 17.51
N GLU A 340 11.77 -0.27 18.36
CA GLU A 340 10.66 0.67 18.15
C GLU A 340 11.04 1.71 17.11
N ILE A 341 10.07 2.16 16.31
CA ILE A 341 10.30 3.28 15.39
C ILE A 341 10.38 4.57 16.20
N HIS A 342 11.45 5.34 15.97
CA HIS A 342 11.61 6.64 16.58
C HIS A 342 10.68 7.68 15.95
N LEU A 343 9.90 8.38 16.78
CA LEU A 343 9.02 9.46 16.32
C LEU A 343 9.77 10.58 15.59
N ASN A 344 11.01 10.86 16.01
CA ASN A 344 11.87 11.84 15.34
C ASN A 344 12.04 11.52 13.84
N ASP A 345 12.18 10.24 13.49
CA ASP A 345 12.40 9.82 12.12
C ASP A 345 11.16 10.09 11.24
N LEU A 346 9.96 9.91 11.78
CA LEU A 346 8.72 10.25 11.07
C LEU A 346 8.60 11.76 10.82
N PHE A 347 9.06 12.59 11.77
CA PHE A 347 9.11 14.04 11.59
C PHE A 347 10.19 14.45 10.58
N ASP A 348 11.39 13.85 10.66
CA ASP A 348 12.50 14.10 9.74
C ASP A 348 12.07 13.75 8.30
N ASP A 349 11.42 12.60 8.11
CA ASP A 349 10.99 12.11 6.79
C ASP A 349 9.92 12.99 6.12
N ILE A 350 9.07 13.68 6.89
CA ILE A 350 8.00 14.53 6.32
C ILE A 350 8.31 16.04 6.35
N PHE A 351 8.77 16.58 7.47
CA PHE A 351 8.84 18.03 7.65
C PHE A 351 10.17 18.61 7.17
N LEU A 352 11.29 17.89 7.25
CA LEU A 352 12.57 18.43 6.82
C LEU A 352 12.65 18.72 5.32
N PRO A 353 12.21 17.83 4.41
CA PRO A 353 12.24 18.13 2.97
C PRO A 353 11.33 19.32 2.63
N ILE A 354 10.12 19.34 3.19
CA ILE A 354 9.14 20.43 2.96
C ILE A 354 9.68 21.76 3.49
N GLY A 355 10.26 21.77 4.69
CA GLY A 355 10.83 22.98 5.30
C GLY A 355 12.06 23.49 4.55
N ARG A 356 12.84 22.60 3.91
CA ARG A 356 13.96 22.97 3.04
C ARG A 356 13.46 23.59 1.73
N ASP A 357 12.58 22.89 1.03
CA ASP A 357 12.16 23.27 -0.32
C ASP A 357 11.21 24.48 -0.30
N GLY A 358 10.43 24.64 0.76
CA GLY A 358 9.56 25.78 1.00
C GLY A 358 10.20 26.90 1.83
N ALA A 359 11.52 26.92 2.03
CA ALA A 359 12.19 27.89 2.89
C ALA A 359 11.91 29.35 2.49
N GLY A 360 11.91 29.65 1.20
CA GLY A 360 11.66 31.00 0.67
C GLY A 360 10.18 31.36 0.47
N MET A 361 9.23 30.50 0.87
CA MET A 361 7.80 30.69 0.66
C MET A 361 7.09 30.89 1.99
N ILE A 362 6.64 32.13 2.26
CA ILE A 362 6.08 32.50 3.57
C ILE A 362 4.80 31.72 3.91
N GLU A 363 3.94 31.45 2.93
CA GLU A 363 2.73 30.67 3.08
C GLU A 363 3.01 29.24 3.54
N ILE A 364 4.10 28.63 3.06
CA ILE A 364 4.54 27.29 3.45
C ILE A 364 5.07 27.32 4.87
N GLN A 365 5.96 28.27 5.18
CA GLN A 365 6.53 28.40 6.52
C GLN A 365 5.46 28.66 7.58
N LEU A 366 4.51 29.56 7.32
CA LEU A 366 3.39 29.80 8.22
C LEU A 366 2.52 28.55 8.42
N ARG A 367 2.25 27.78 7.36
CA ARG A 367 1.47 26.54 7.48
C ARG A 367 2.22 25.48 8.25
N LEU A 368 3.51 25.30 7.97
CA LEU A 368 4.40 24.34 8.65
C LEU A 368 4.44 24.61 10.15
N GLN A 369 4.74 25.86 10.55
CA GLN A 369 4.81 26.23 11.96
C GLN A 369 3.48 26.08 12.68
N LYS A 370 2.37 26.50 12.06
CA LYS A 370 1.02 26.28 12.63
C LYS A 370 0.69 24.80 12.80
N SER A 371 1.17 23.94 11.91
CA SER A 371 0.91 22.49 11.95
C SER A 371 1.74 21.81 13.03
N LEU A 372 3.01 22.21 13.19
CA LEU A 372 3.84 21.80 14.32
C LEU A 372 3.27 22.27 15.66
N LEU A 373 2.78 23.51 15.74
CA LEU A 373 2.07 24.01 16.92
C LEU A 373 0.82 23.17 17.23
N ALA A 374 0.03 22.82 16.21
CA ALA A 374 -1.15 21.98 16.38
C ALA A 374 -0.79 20.60 16.96
N LEU A 375 0.28 19.96 16.47
CA LEU A 375 0.76 18.70 17.04
C LEU A 375 1.14 18.86 18.53
N LYS A 376 1.90 19.89 18.88
CA LYS A 376 2.24 20.19 20.27
C LYS A 376 1.00 20.42 21.15
N GLN A 377 -0.04 21.06 20.62
CA GLN A 377 -1.30 21.27 21.35
C GLN A 377 -2.14 20.00 21.49
N ILE A 378 -2.09 19.08 20.52
CA ILE A 378 -2.79 17.80 20.56
C ILE A 378 -2.24 16.91 21.67
N CYS A 379 -0.91 16.84 21.83
CA CYS A 379 -0.27 16.12 22.92
C CYS A 379 1.09 16.74 23.23
N LYS A 380 1.13 17.57 24.27
CA LYS A 380 2.33 18.32 24.66
C LYS A 380 3.46 17.37 25.04
N ASP A 381 3.18 16.36 25.85
CA ASP A 381 4.22 15.45 26.36
C ASP A 381 4.80 14.55 25.26
N CYS A 382 4.00 14.20 24.24
CA CYS A 382 4.47 13.36 23.13
C CYS A 382 5.28 14.15 22.08
N PHE A 383 4.83 15.35 21.71
CA PHE A 383 5.35 16.04 20.52
C PHE A 383 6.28 17.22 20.81
N SER A 384 6.39 17.72 22.05
CA SER A 384 7.10 18.98 22.33
C SER A 384 8.55 19.02 21.85
N GLU A 385 9.32 17.96 22.13
CA GLU A 385 10.74 17.89 21.74
C GLU A 385 10.89 17.93 20.22
N GLN A 386 10.13 17.08 19.52
CA GLN A 386 10.20 16.96 18.07
C GLN A 386 9.70 18.24 17.38
N VAL A 387 8.63 18.84 17.90
CA VAL A 387 8.12 20.13 17.43
C VAL A 387 9.17 21.23 17.62
N ALA A 388 9.83 21.32 18.78
CA ALA A 388 10.83 22.35 19.03
C ALA A 388 12.01 22.25 18.05
N ARG A 389 12.57 21.05 17.87
CA ARG A 389 13.68 20.80 16.93
C ARG A 389 13.28 21.17 15.49
N HIS A 390 12.16 20.64 15.00
CA HIS A 390 11.75 20.82 13.60
C HIS A 390 11.27 22.24 13.31
N SER A 391 10.61 22.89 14.28
CA SER A 391 10.20 24.29 14.20
C SER A 391 11.41 25.21 14.05
N ASP A 392 12.44 25.01 14.87
CA ASP A 392 13.65 25.83 14.85
C ASP A 392 14.47 25.63 13.58
N MET A 393 14.66 24.39 13.14
CA MET A 393 15.35 24.09 11.87
C MET A 393 14.65 24.73 10.66
N ALA A 394 13.32 24.65 10.59
CA ALA A 394 12.56 25.28 9.53
C ALA A 394 12.63 26.82 9.60
N TYR A 395 12.57 27.39 10.81
CA TYR A 395 12.72 28.82 11.03
C TYR A 395 14.07 29.35 10.58
N GLN A 396 15.17 28.70 10.96
CA GLN A 396 16.52 29.07 10.54
C GLN A 396 16.65 29.08 9.01
N ARG A 397 16.14 28.05 8.33
CA ARG A 397 16.13 28.00 6.86
C ARG A 397 15.32 29.14 6.24
N ALA A 398 14.15 29.45 6.81
CA ALA A 398 13.30 30.53 6.36
C ALA A 398 13.92 31.91 6.58
N GLU A 399 14.59 32.15 7.70
CA GLU A 399 15.30 33.41 7.97
C GLU A 399 16.39 33.70 6.92
N HIS A 400 17.09 32.66 6.47
CA HIS A 400 18.09 32.78 5.41
C HIS A 400 17.48 32.97 4.03
N ALA A 401 16.34 32.35 3.73
CA ALA A 401 15.75 32.35 2.39
C ALA A 401 14.78 33.51 2.12
N LEU A 402 14.05 34.00 3.13
CA LEU A 402 13.11 35.11 2.99
C LEU A 402 13.85 36.44 2.85
N SER A 403 13.49 37.23 1.85
CA SER A 403 14.09 38.54 1.60
C SER A 403 13.37 39.69 2.29
N LEU A 404 12.04 39.58 2.48
CA LEU A 404 11.22 40.65 3.04
C LEU A 404 11.15 40.57 4.57
N GLN A 405 11.53 41.65 5.25
CA GLN A 405 11.51 41.71 6.72
C GLN A 405 10.10 41.51 7.30
N ALA A 406 9.06 42.07 6.66
CA ALA A 406 7.68 41.90 7.10
C ALA A 406 7.23 40.42 7.14
N ASP A 407 7.74 39.59 6.23
CA ASP A 407 7.45 38.15 6.24
C ASP A 407 8.21 37.42 7.35
N LYS A 408 9.45 37.82 7.63
CA LYS A 408 10.21 37.32 8.78
C LYS A 408 9.50 37.66 10.10
N ASP A 409 9.02 38.89 10.24
CA ASP A 409 8.30 39.34 11.43
C ASP A 409 7.00 38.55 11.64
N ARG A 410 6.25 38.29 10.56
CA ARG A 410 5.04 37.44 10.58
C ARG A 410 5.36 36.01 11.02
N LEU A 411 6.46 35.44 10.53
CA LEU A 411 6.90 34.10 10.91
C LEU A 411 7.31 34.05 12.39
N HIS A 412 8.07 35.05 12.86
CA HIS A 412 8.54 35.15 14.24
C HIS A 412 7.38 35.12 15.25
N GLN A 413 6.28 35.84 14.97
CA GLN A 413 5.07 35.81 15.82
C GLN A 413 4.46 34.41 16.01
N VAL A 414 4.61 33.51 15.02
CA VAL A 414 4.10 32.13 15.12
C VAL A 414 5.08 31.26 15.91
N ILE A 415 6.39 31.44 15.70
CA ILE A 415 7.44 30.74 16.45
C ILE A 415 7.35 31.06 17.95
N ASP A 416 7.11 32.32 18.30
CA ASP A 416 6.95 32.71 19.70
C ASP A 416 5.81 31.93 20.37
N LYS A 417 4.69 31.70 19.67
CA LYS A 417 3.61 30.86 20.21
C LYS A 417 4.03 29.41 20.42
N ILE A 418 4.89 28.85 19.58
CA ILE A 418 5.43 27.50 19.76
C ILE A 418 6.35 27.44 20.97
N ARG A 419 7.21 28.44 21.17
CA ARG A 419 8.14 28.50 22.30
C ARG A 419 7.43 28.69 23.65
N HIS A 420 6.29 29.38 23.66
CA HIS A 420 5.54 29.71 24.89
C HIS A 420 4.28 28.86 25.15
N SER A 421 3.91 27.95 24.24
CA SER A 421 2.85 26.94 24.47
C SER A 421 3.38 25.72 25.21
#